data_AF-A0AAW5SQ73-F1
#
_entry.id   AF-A0AAW5SQ73-F1
#
_cell.length_a   1.000
_cell.length_b   1.000
_cell.length_c   1.000
_cell.angle_alpha   90.00
_cell.angle_beta   90.00
_cell.angle_gamma   90.00
#
_symmetry.space_group_name_H-M   'P 1'
#
loop_
_entity.id
_entity.type
_entity.pdbx_description
1 polymer ?
#
loop_
_entity_poly.entity_id
_entity_poly.type
_entity_poly.pdbx_seq_one_letter_code
_entity_poly.pdbx_strand_id
1 'polypeptide(L)'
;MGFGGASKGNTVVSAELPETLQPGTYRVHWAAVGLDGHFVEDEFRFAVGAEVVGAGPGEGEPIADWFAALRKWLMLTGFALAFGGIVAERFTATARTENPALPPVRPWSKYAATLGFATAAVSAATLVAGLGTPAALWESRAGLAITAEAGGFAVALVLLGLRRPMWALAPLAAVAIAEGVVSHAGAESPVLGAGLTAIHVGAAGLWVGALVHTSRTVLAWRSWPHAARWMAMSYARMAL
;
A
#
# COMPACT_ATOMS: atom_id res chain seq x y z
N MET A 1 -22.44 -4.97 24.77
CA MET A 1 -21.50 -5.21 23.65
C MET A 1 -21.78 -6.61 23.15
N GLY A 2 -22.61 -6.74 22.11
CA GLY A 2 -22.89 -8.05 21.49
C GLY A 2 -21.88 -8.29 20.37
N PHE A 3 -21.14 -9.39 20.44
CA PHE A 3 -20.23 -9.78 19.37
C PHE A 3 -21.08 -10.29 18.19
N GLY A 4 -20.95 -9.64 17.04
CA GLY A 4 -21.72 -10.01 15.87
C GLY A 4 -21.16 -11.26 15.18
N GLY A 5 -22.04 -12.18 14.80
CA GLY A 5 -21.69 -13.34 13.98
C GLY A 5 -21.66 -12.95 12.51
N ALA A 6 -20.59 -13.29 11.79
CA ALA A 6 -20.53 -13.17 10.35
C ALA A 6 -21.17 -14.40 9.67
N SER A 7 -22.05 -14.20 8.69
CA SER A 7 -22.67 -15.30 7.93
C SER A 7 -22.81 -14.97 6.43
N LYS A 8 -23.04 -16.00 5.61
CA LYS A 8 -23.07 -15.97 4.12
C LYS A 8 -21.85 -15.28 3.49
N GLY A 9 -20.70 -15.97 3.53
CA GLY A 9 -19.53 -15.53 2.75
C GLY A 9 -18.87 -14.24 3.25
N ASN A 10 -18.98 -13.93 4.55
CA ASN A 10 -18.38 -12.76 5.18
C ASN A 10 -18.96 -11.39 4.75
N THR A 11 -20.17 -11.37 4.17
CA THR A 11 -20.83 -10.14 3.72
C THR A 11 -21.99 -9.71 4.62
N VAL A 12 -22.42 -10.55 5.56
CA VAL A 12 -23.48 -10.23 6.52
C VAL A 12 -22.94 -10.31 7.95
N VAL A 13 -23.07 -9.21 8.70
CA VAL A 13 -22.80 -9.16 10.14
C VAL A 13 -24.13 -9.06 10.87
N SER A 14 -24.36 -9.94 11.84
CA SER A 14 -25.58 -9.95 12.65
C SER A 14 -25.24 -9.78 14.12
N ALA A 15 -25.93 -8.87 14.81
CA ALA A 15 -25.80 -8.69 16.26
C ALA A 15 -27.08 -9.18 16.95
N GLU A 16 -26.93 -9.88 18.07
CA GLU A 16 -28.07 -10.27 18.90
C GLU A 16 -28.66 -9.04 19.60
N LEU A 17 -29.97 -8.88 19.46
CA LEU A 17 -30.76 -7.86 20.13
C LEU A 17 -31.52 -8.49 21.31
N PRO A 18 -31.84 -7.73 22.36
CA PRO A 18 -32.74 -8.20 23.41
C PRO A 18 -34.08 -8.67 22.83
N GLU A 19 -34.69 -9.71 23.42
CA GLU A 19 -35.97 -10.30 22.93
C GLU A 19 -37.11 -9.26 22.81
N THR A 20 -37.03 -8.17 23.56
CA THR A 20 -37.97 -7.05 23.47
C THR A 20 -37.23 -5.71 23.41
N LEU A 21 -37.45 -4.96 22.33
CA LEU A 21 -37.05 -3.57 22.19
C LEU A 21 -38.25 -2.68 22.52
N GLN A 22 -38.05 -1.67 23.39
CA GLN A 22 -39.11 -0.70 23.68
C GLN A 22 -39.43 0.13 22.44
N PRO A 23 -40.67 0.63 22.29
CA PRO A 23 -40.99 1.55 21.21
C PRO A 23 -40.10 2.80 21.24
N GLY A 24 -39.51 3.17 20.11
CA GLY A 24 -38.59 4.30 20.01
C GLY A 24 -37.67 4.23 18.78
N THR A 25 -36.89 5.29 18.58
CA THR A 25 -35.86 5.35 17.54
C THR A 25 -34.52 4.90 18.11
N TYR A 26 -33.88 3.95 17.42
CA TYR A 26 -32.60 3.38 17.75
C TYR A 26 -31.56 3.81 16.71
N ARG A 27 -30.31 3.94 17.18
CA ARG A 27 -29.15 4.21 16.34
C ARG A 27 -28.18 3.04 16.47
N VAL A 28 -27.76 2.50 15.34
CA VAL A 28 -26.77 1.44 15.27
C VAL A 28 -25.48 2.06 14.76
N HIS A 29 -24.48 2.11 15.63
CA HIS A 29 -23.11 2.37 15.23
C HIS A 29 -22.46 1.04 14.91
N TRP A 30 -21.82 0.95 13.75
CA TRP A 30 -21.08 -0.24 13.37
C TRP A 30 -19.72 0.15 12.82
N ALA A 31 -18.76 -0.73 13.06
CA ALA A 31 -17.44 -0.65 12.49
C ALA A 31 -17.08 -2.03 11.93
N ALA A 32 -16.51 -2.07 10.73
CA ALA A 32 -16.05 -3.30 10.11
C ALA A 32 -14.71 -3.06 9.41
N VAL A 33 -13.92 -4.12 9.30
CA VAL A 33 -12.72 -4.14 8.45
C VAL A 33 -13.06 -4.93 7.20
N GLY A 34 -12.98 -4.29 6.04
CA GLY A 34 -13.18 -4.94 4.75
C GLY A 34 -12.12 -6.02 4.48
N LEU A 35 -12.40 -6.91 3.53
CA LEU A 35 -11.43 -7.93 3.10
C LEU A 35 -10.15 -7.32 2.49
N ASP A 36 -10.26 -6.08 2.04
CA ASP A 36 -9.19 -5.22 1.53
C ASP A 36 -8.39 -4.53 2.66
N GLY A 37 -8.79 -4.69 3.92
CA GLY A 37 -8.13 -4.13 5.09
C GLY A 37 -8.52 -2.69 5.42
N HIS A 38 -9.50 -2.12 4.70
CA HIS A 38 -10.01 -0.80 5.04
C HIS A 38 -10.96 -0.88 6.23
N PHE A 39 -10.71 -0.03 7.22
CA PHE A 39 -11.62 0.18 8.32
C PHE A 39 -12.75 1.09 7.84
N VAL A 40 -13.99 0.66 8.05
CA VAL A 40 -15.19 1.42 7.74
C VAL A 40 -16.01 1.55 9.00
N GLU A 41 -16.40 2.76 9.33
CA GLU A 41 -17.30 3.08 10.42
C GLU A 41 -18.46 3.88 9.86
N ASP A 42 -19.68 3.51 10.25
CA ASP A 42 -20.89 4.22 9.82
C ASP A 42 -22.02 4.03 10.85
N GLU A 43 -23.09 4.81 10.70
CA GLU A 43 -24.29 4.70 11.51
C GLU A 43 -25.56 4.61 10.65
N PHE A 44 -26.53 3.83 11.13
CA PHE A 44 -27.89 3.90 10.60
C PHE A 44 -28.91 3.95 11.74
N ARG A 45 -30.13 4.40 11.42
CA ARG A 45 -31.21 4.55 12.39
C ARG A 45 -32.40 3.71 11.96
N PHE A 46 -33.09 3.13 12.93
CA PHE A 46 -34.36 2.42 12.73
C PHE A 46 -35.30 2.74 13.90
N ALA A 47 -36.60 2.51 13.75
CA ALA A 47 -37.54 2.63 14.87
C ALA A 47 -38.35 1.37 15.08
N VAL A 48 -38.73 1.13 16.33
CA VAL A 48 -39.63 0.06 16.76
C VAL A 48 -40.89 0.75 17.28
N GLY A 49 -42.07 0.39 16.77
CA GLY A 49 -43.35 0.95 17.25
C GLY A 49 -43.56 2.46 17.08
N ALA A 50 -42.69 3.14 16.33
CA ALA A 50 -42.78 4.56 15.98
C ALA A 50 -42.38 4.75 14.51
N GLU A 51 -42.89 5.79 13.86
CA GLU A 51 -42.51 6.12 12.48
C GLU A 51 -41.15 6.83 12.46
N VAL A 52 -40.22 6.38 11.61
CA VAL A 52 -38.94 7.08 11.42
C VAL A 52 -39.19 8.26 10.49
N VAL A 53 -39.41 9.46 11.05
CA VAL A 53 -39.44 10.70 10.25
C VAL A 53 -37.99 11.03 9.85
N GLY A 54 -37.67 10.88 8.56
CA GLY A 54 -36.32 11.11 8.03
C GLY A 54 -35.42 9.87 7.93
N ALA A 55 -36.00 8.69 7.65
CA ALA A 55 -35.26 7.45 7.36
C ALA A 55 -34.57 7.51 5.99
N GLY A 56 -33.59 8.39 5.82
CA GLY A 56 -32.58 8.22 4.78
C GLY A 56 -31.46 7.30 5.29
N PRO A 57 -30.67 6.67 4.40
CA PRO A 57 -29.31 6.31 4.77
C PRO A 57 -28.69 7.54 5.44
N GLY A 58 -27.93 7.37 6.53
CA GLY A 58 -27.23 8.51 7.10
C GLY A 58 -26.52 9.24 5.97
N GLU A 59 -26.85 10.51 5.74
CA GLU A 59 -26.13 11.40 4.81
C GLU A 59 -24.71 11.72 5.34
N GLY A 60 -24.12 10.81 6.12
CA GLY A 60 -22.69 10.75 6.29
C GLY A 60 -22.13 10.24 4.99
N GLU A 61 -21.81 11.14 4.08
CA GLU A 61 -20.79 10.88 3.08
C GLU A 61 -19.64 10.17 3.80
N PRO A 62 -19.25 8.94 3.40
CA PRO A 62 -18.24 8.17 4.13
C PRO A 62 -17.06 9.10 4.35
N ILE A 63 -16.73 9.40 5.61
CA ILE A 63 -15.60 10.27 5.89
C ILE A 63 -14.42 9.57 5.24
N ALA A 64 -13.90 10.15 4.16
CA ALA A 64 -12.78 9.57 3.44
C ALA A 64 -11.71 9.28 4.49
N ASP A 65 -11.31 8.01 4.62
CA ASP A 65 -10.25 7.63 5.54
C ASP A 65 -8.94 8.17 4.96
N TRP A 66 -8.72 9.46 5.16
CA TRP A 66 -7.54 10.19 4.73
C TRP A 66 -6.28 9.59 5.31
N PHE A 67 -6.39 8.92 6.47
CA PHE A 67 -5.29 8.21 7.07
C PHE A 67 -4.96 6.92 6.31
N ALA A 68 -5.95 6.11 5.93
CA ALA A 68 -5.73 4.98 5.02
C ALA A 68 -5.18 5.44 3.66
N ALA A 69 -5.75 6.48 3.08
CA ALA A 69 -5.27 7.03 1.81
C ALA A 69 -3.81 7.50 1.91
N LEU A 70 -3.47 8.26 2.95
CA LEU A 70 -2.11 8.74 3.19
C LEU A 70 -1.12 7.58 3.37
N ARG A 71 -1.48 6.56 4.16
CA ARG A 71 -0.64 5.36 4.31
C ARG A 71 -0.42 4.67 2.97
N LYS A 72 -1.47 4.48 2.18
CA LYS A 72 -1.35 3.87 0.86
C LYS A 72 -0.39 4.64 -0.05
N TRP A 73 -0.54 5.96 -0.07
CA TRP A 73 0.35 6.85 -0.81
C TRP A 73 1.80 6.76 -0.36
N LEU A 74 2.06 6.77 0.96
CA LEU A 74 3.41 6.65 1.51
C LEU A 74 4.04 5.29 1.18
N MET A 75 3.28 4.21 1.27
CA MET A 75 3.73 2.87 0.93
C MET A 75 4.10 2.77 -0.56
N LEU A 76 3.20 3.20 -1.45
CA LEU A 76 3.44 3.20 -2.90
C LEU A 76 4.60 4.11 -3.28
N THR A 77 4.76 5.25 -2.60
CA THR A 77 5.91 6.15 -2.80
C THR A 77 7.21 5.48 -2.36
N GLY A 78 7.23 4.85 -1.19
CA GLY A 78 8.38 4.08 -0.70
C GLY A 78 8.74 2.92 -1.65
N PHE A 79 7.74 2.18 -2.13
CA PHE A 79 7.91 1.15 -3.14
C PHE A 79 8.51 1.72 -4.44
N ALA A 80 7.89 2.75 -5.02
CA ALA A 80 8.31 3.34 -6.29
C ALA A 80 9.76 3.84 -6.24
N LEU A 81 10.09 4.62 -5.20
CA LEU A 81 11.44 5.16 -5.02
C LEU A 81 12.48 4.07 -4.74
N ALA A 82 12.12 2.99 -4.04
CA ALA A 82 13.02 1.87 -3.82
C ALA A 82 13.24 1.06 -5.11
N PHE A 83 12.16 0.62 -5.74
CA PHE A 83 12.15 -0.26 -6.90
C PHE A 83 12.77 0.40 -8.14
N GLY A 84 12.24 1.54 -8.57
CA GLY A 84 12.80 2.29 -9.70
C GLY A 84 14.16 2.90 -9.40
N GLY A 85 14.42 3.27 -8.14
CA GLY A 85 15.72 3.75 -7.69
C GLY A 85 16.83 2.70 -7.85
N ILE A 86 16.59 1.44 -7.45
CA ILE A 86 17.57 0.35 -7.60
C ILE A 86 17.92 0.13 -9.08
N VAL A 87 16.92 0.13 -9.96
CA VAL A 87 17.16 -0.04 -11.41
C VAL A 87 17.96 1.13 -11.97
N ALA A 88 17.59 2.37 -11.60
CA ALA A 88 18.29 3.57 -12.07
C ALA A 88 19.73 3.69 -11.53
N GLU A 89 19.97 3.22 -10.30
CA GLU A 89 21.29 3.16 -9.68
C GLU A 89 22.28 2.30 -10.47
N ARG A 90 21.79 1.28 -11.20
CA ARG A 90 22.65 0.47 -12.08
C ARG A 90 23.26 1.32 -13.19
N PHE A 91 22.49 2.20 -13.82
CA PHE A 91 23.00 3.05 -14.89
C PHE A 91 24.03 4.04 -14.38
N THR A 92 23.81 4.62 -13.19
CA THR A 92 24.77 5.54 -12.59
C THR A 92 26.04 4.84 -12.13
N ALA A 93 25.94 3.61 -11.59
CA ALA A 93 27.09 2.78 -11.26
C ALA A 93 27.94 2.44 -12.48
N THR A 94 27.31 2.06 -13.60
CA THR A 94 28.01 1.80 -14.88
C THR A 94 28.74 3.06 -15.36
N ALA A 95 28.05 4.20 -15.44
CA ALA A 95 28.66 5.45 -15.89
C ALA A 95 29.84 5.91 -15.00
N ARG A 96 29.77 5.68 -13.69
CA ARG A 96 30.87 5.98 -12.76
C ARG A 96 32.03 4.99 -12.84
N THR A 97 31.78 3.77 -13.27
CA THR A 97 32.84 2.78 -13.53
C THR A 97 33.65 3.19 -14.75
N GLU A 98 32.98 3.72 -15.78
CA GLU A 98 33.63 4.28 -16.98
C GLU A 98 34.29 5.63 -16.72
N ASN A 99 33.69 6.49 -15.89
CA ASN A 99 34.25 7.78 -15.51
C ASN A 99 34.19 8.01 -13.98
N PRO A 100 35.26 7.65 -13.26
CA PRO A 100 35.34 7.82 -11.80
C PRO A 100 35.29 9.28 -11.32
N ALA A 101 35.53 10.26 -12.18
CA ALA A 101 35.49 11.68 -11.84
C ALA A 101 34.06 12.22 -11.64
N LEU A 102 33.03 11.44 -12.02
CA LEU A 102 31.65 11.81 -11.83
C LEU A 102 31.26 11.82 -10.34
N PRO A 103 30.59 12.89 -9.85
CA PRO A 103 30.14 12.99 -8.47
C PRO A 103 29.28 11.79 -8.05
N PRO A 104 29.49 11.23 -6.85
CA PRO A 104 28.66 10.14 -6.35
C PRO A 104 27.24 10.64 -6.02
N VAL A 105 26.23 9.94 -6.54
CA VAL A 105 24.82 10.18 -6.19
C VAL A 105 24.44 9.24 -5.06
N ARG A 106 24.00 9.80 -3.92
CA ARG A 106 23.59 8.98 -2.78
C ARG A 106 22.35 8.16 -3.10
N PRO A 107 22.39 6.83 -2.94
CA PRO A 107 21.24 5.96 -3.19
C PRO A 107 20.12 6.28 -2.20
N TRP A 108 18.91 6.48 -2.71
CA TRP A 108 17.72 6.71 -1.88
C TRP A 108 16.94 5.44 -1.62
N SER A 109 17.27 4.32 -2.28
CA SER A 109 16.50 3.08 -2.18
C SER A 109 16.41 2.53 -0.76
N LYS A 110 17.45 2.70 0.07
CA LYS A 110 17.39 2.31 1.49
C LYS A 110 16.39 3.17 2.27
N TYR A 111 16.42 4.49 2.10
CA TYR A 111 15.49 5.41 2.78
C TYR A 111 14.04 5.19 2.31
N ALA A 112 13.86 4.94 1.01
CA ALA A 112 12.57 4.61 0.43
C ALA A 112 12.01 3.27 0.94
N ALA A 113 12.85 2.23 1.01
CA ALA A 113 12.45 0.94 1.57
C ALA A 113 12.16 1.03 3.08
N THR A 114 12.87 1.88 3.84
CA THR A 114 12.53 2.12 5.26
C THR A 114 11.19 2.84 5.41
N LEU A 115 10.86 3.77 4.51
CA LEU A 115 9.56 4.41 4.49
C LEU A 115 8.45 3.38 4.25
N GLY A 116 8.59 2.55 3.21
CA GLY A 116 7.65 1.47 2.90
C GLY A 116 7.49 0.48 4.06
N PHE A 117 8.59 0.06 4.68
CA PHE A 117 8.57 -0.81 5.86
C PHE A 117 7.83 -0.16 7.04
N ALA A 118 8.16 1.09 7.37
CA ALA A 118 7.53 1.81 8.47
C ALA A 118 6.02 1.96 8.24
N THR A 119 5.61 2.28 7.02
CA THR A 119 4.19 2.38 6.67
C THR A 119 3.48 1.03 6.77
N ALA A 120 4.07 -0.06 6.30
CA ALA A 120 3.50 -1.40 6.45
C ALA A 120 3.40 -1.82 7.94
N ALA A 121 4.39 -1.48 8.75
CA ALA A 121 4.36 -1.73 10.20
C ALA A 121 3.24 -0.93 10.91
N VAL A 122 3.03 0.33 10.51
CA VAL A 122 1.90 1.14 11.00
C VAL A 122 0.58 0.49 10.59
N SER A 123 0.44 0.02 9.35
CA SER A 123 -0.76 -0.70 8.90
C SER A 123 -1.02 -1.97 9.72
N ALA A 124 0.02 -2.76 10.00
CA ALA A 124 -0.09 -3.93 10.86
C ALA A 124 -0.58 -3.56 12.26
N ALA A 125 0.02 -2.52 12.87
CA ALA A 125 -0.37 -2.04 14.19
C ALA A 125 -1.83 -1.55 14.20
N THR A 126 -2.27 -0.83 13.17
CA THR A 126 -3.67 -0.35 13.07
C THR A 126 -4.67 -1.50 12.93
N LEU A 127 -4.32 -2.55 12.19
CA LEU A 127 -5.17 -3.73 12.04
C LEU A 127 -5.31 -4.48 13.38
N VAL A 128 -4.18 -4.70 14.07
CA VAL A 128 -4.16 -5.36 15.38
C VAL A 128 -4.91 -4.54 16.43
N ALA A 129 -4.74 -3.22 16.43
CA ALA A 129 -5.47 -2.33 17.33
C ALA A 129 -6.98 -2.33 17.05
N GLY A 130 -7.39 -2.33 15.78
CA GLY A 130 -8.79 -2.33 15.37
C GLY A 130 -9.52 -3.63 15.69
N LEU A 131 -8.84 -4.78 15.55
CA LEU A 131 -9.42 -6.11 15.81
C LEU A 131 -9.13 -6.67 17.21
N GLY A 132 -8.28 -5.99 17.99
CA GLY A 132 -7.94 -6.37 19.36
C GLY A 132 -7.11 -7.66 19.50
N THR A 133 -6.64 -8.25 18.39
CA THR A 133 -5.88 -9.49 18.39
C THR A 133 -4.75 -9.46 17.36
N PRO A 134 -3.52 -9.91 17.71
CA PRO A 134 -2.45 -10.07 16.74
C PRO A 134 -2.77 -11.15 15.69
N ALA A 135 -3.70 -12.06 16.01
CA ALA A 135 -4.11 -13.13 15.11
C ALA A 135 -4.71 -12.63 13.80
N ALA A 136 -5.23 -11.40 13.80
CA ALA A 136 -5.68 -10.70 12.62
C ALA A 136 -4.63 -10.65 11.48
N LEU A 137 -3.33 -10.68 11.80
CA LEU A 137 -2.25 -10.63 10.81
C LEU A 137 -2.14 -11.91 9.96
N TRP A 138 -2.62 -13.05 10.45
CA TRP A 138 -2.56 -14.32 9.72
C TRP A 138 -3.94 -14.95 9.47
N GLU A 139 -4.97 -14.51 10.19
CA GLU A 139 -6.34 -14.98 10.01
C GLU A 139 -7.09 -14.22 8.91
N SER A 140 -6.66 -13.00 8.59
CA SER A 140 -7.29 -12.17 7.56
C SER A 140 -6.41 -12.04 6.31
N ARG A 141 -7.05 -11.92 5.14
CA ARG A 141 -6.34 -11.67 3.87
C ARG A 141 -5.60 -10.34 3.89
N ALA A 142 -6.21 -9.30 4.44
CA ALA A 142 -5.57 -8.00 4.66
C ALA A 142 -4.32 -8.13 5.54
N GLY A 143 -4.42 -8.88 6.64
CA GLY A 143 -3.29 -9.17 7.52
C GLY A 143 -2.16 -9.90 6.81
N LEU A 144 -2.48 -10.94 6.01
CA LEU A 144 -1.50 -11.67 5.23
C LEU A 144 -0.79 -10.77 4.21
N ALA A 145 -1.52 -9.87 3.57
CA ALA A 145 -0.95 -8.93 2.62
C ALA A 145 -0.05 -7.89 3.29
N ILE A 146 -0.49 -7.26 4.39
CA ILE A 146 0.33 -6.34 5.18
C ILE A 146 1.60 -7.04 5.67
N THR A 147 1.50 -8.30 6.09
CA THR A 147 2.64 -9.11 6.51
C THR A 147 3.59 -9.39 5.35
N ALA A 148 3.06 -9.70 4.16
CA ALA A 148 3.84 -9.90 2.95
C ALA A 148 4.54 -8.61 2.50
N GLU A 149 3.87 -7.46 2.58
CA GLU A 149 4.43 -6.14 2.28
C GLU A 149 5.56 -5.78 3.25
N ALA A 150 5.32 -5.89 4.55
CA ALA A 150 6.31 -5.65 5.59
C ALA A 150 7.51 -6.59 5.44
N GLY A 151 7.27 -7.88 5.20
CA GLY A 151 8.30 -8.88 4.92
C GLY A 151 9.11 -8.56 3.66
N GLY A 152 8.44 -8.16 2.57
CA GLY A 152 9.08 -7.75 1.32
C GLY A 152 10.02 -6.57 1.52
N PHE A 153 9.57 -5.51 2.19
CA PHE A 153 10.44 -4.37 2.50
C PHE A 153 11.56 -4.73 3.47
N ALA A 154 11.32 -5.57 4.49
CA ALA A 154 12.34 -6.00 5.43
C ALA A 154 13.46 -6.78 4.74
N VAL A 155 13.10 -7.77 3.91
CA VAL A 155 14.07 -8.55 3.13
C VAL A 155 14.82 -7.64 2.14
N ALA A 156 14.13 -6.69 1.50
CA ALA A 156 14.78 -5.70 0.64
C ALA A 156 15.80 -4.85 1.42
N LEU A 157 15.48 -4.39 2.63
CA LEU A 157 16.39 -3.63 3.48
C LEU A 157 17.62 -4.44 3.89
N VAL A 158 17.45 -5.72 4.22
CA VAL A 158 18.56 -6.63 4.51
C VAL A 158 19.46 -6.77 3.27
N LEU A 159 18.88 -7.04 2.10
CA LEU A 159 19.64 -7.19 0.85
C LEU A 159 20.37 -5.89 0.44
N LEU A 160 19.75 -4.73 0.65
CA LEU A 160 20.40 -3.42 0.47
C LEU A 160 21.55 -3.22 1.47
N GLY A 161 21.38 -3.64 2.73
CA GLY A 161 22.42 -3.63 3.75
C GLY A 161 23.60 -4.54 3.40
N LEU A 162 23.31 -5.71 2.81
CA LEU A 162 24.31 -6.67 2.29
C LEU A 162 24.94 -6.24 0.96
N ARG A 163 24.63 -5.03 0.46
CA ARG A 163 25.10 -4.50 -0.83
C ARG A 163 24.75 -5.40 -2.03
N ARG A 164 23.56 -6.03 -1.99
CA ARG A 164 22.98 -6.87 -3.05
C ARG A 164 21.71 -6.21 -3.62
N PRO A 165 21.77 -4.96 -4.15
CA PRO A 165 20.58 -4.19 -4.51
C PRO A 165 19.70 -4.86 -5.57
N MET A 166 20.29 -5.54 -6.57
CA MET A 166 19.52 -6.24 -7.60
C MET A 166 18.67 -7.38 -7.04
N TRP A 167 19.13 -8.03 -5.97
CA TRP A 167 18.38 -9.10 -5.31
C TRP A 167 17.18 -8.54 -4.54
N ALA A 168 17.23 -7.27 -4.11
CA ALA A 168 16.14 -6.60 -3.43
C ALA A 168 14.94 -6.32 -4.36
N LEU A 169 15.09 -6.42 -5.69
CA LEU A 169 13.97 -6.29 -6.62
C LEU A 169 12.98 -7.44 -6.49
N ALA A 170 13.43 -8.66 -6.17
CA ALA A 170 12.55 -9.82 -6.01
C ALA A 170 11.56 -9.66 -4.83
N PRO A 171 11.99 -9.36 -3.60
CA PRO A 171 11.05 -9.13 -2.50
C PRO A 171 10.22 -7.86 -2.69
N LEU A 172 10.73 -6.82 -3.38
CA LEU A 172 9.91 -5.66 -3.74
C LEU A 172 8.82 -6.03 -4.78
N ALA A 173 9.12 -6.88 -5.76
CA ALA A 173 8.10 -7.38 -6.68
C ALA A 173 6.99 -8.15 -5.93
N ALA A 174 7.35 -8.89 -4.87
CA ALA A 174 6.35 -9.53 -4.02
C ALA A 174 5.41 -8.52 -3.32
N VAL A 175 5.90 -7.33 -2.95
CA VAL A 175 5.06 -6.23 -2.42
C VAL A 175 4.01 -5.82 -3.46
N ALA A 176 4.41 -5.61 -4.72
CA ALA A 176 3.47 -5.24 -5.79
C ALA A 176 2.44 -6.35 -6.09
N ILE A 177 2.83 -7.63 -5.95
CA ILE A 177 1.91 -8.76 -6.09
C ILE A 177 0.91 -8.79 -4.92
N ALA A 178 1.39 -8.63 -3.68
CA ALA A 178 0.53 -8.56 -2.50
C ALA A 178 -0.52 -7.45 -2.64
N GLU A 179 -0.07 -6.27 -3.06
CA GLU A 179 -0.93 -5.11 -3.36
C GLU A 179 -2.01 -5.43 -4.40
N GLY A 180 -1.61 -6.09 -5.51
CA GLY A 180 -2.55 -6.48 -6.55
C GLY A 180 -3.61 -7.47 -6.06
N VAL A 181 -3.19 -8.46 -5.26
CA VAL A 181 -4.10 -9.47 -4.71
C VAL A 181 -5.12 -8.85 -3.76
N VAL A 182 -4.71 -7.91 -2.89
CA VAL A 182 -5.64 -7.21 -1.99
C VAL A 182 -6.63 -6.37 -2.76
N SER A 183 -6.14 -5.58 -3.72
CA SER A 183 -6.96 -4.61 -4.46
C SER A 183 -8.08 -5.26 -5.30
N HIS A 184 -7.97 -6.55 -5.64
CA HIS A 184 -8.95 -7.25 -6.49
C HIS A 184 -9.60 -8.46 -5.81
N ALA A 185 -9.52 -8.56 -4.48
CA ALA A 185 -10.09 -9.68 -3.73
C ALA A 185 -11.62 -9.85 -3.88
N GLY A 186 -12.34 -8.82 -4.36
CA GLY A 186 -13.79 -8.83 -4.61
C GLY A 186 -14.21 -8.69 -6.07
N ALA A 187 -13.29 -8.73 -7.03
CA ALA A 187 -13.60 -8.55 -8.45
C ALA A 187 -14.10 -9.83 -9.12
N GLU A 188 -14.87 -9.72 -10.20
CA GLU A 188 -15.36 -10.88 -10.98
C GLU A 188 -14.22 -11.76 -11.53
N SER A 189 -13.04 -11.18 -11.80
CA SER A 189 -11.82 -11.90 -12.18
C SER A 189 -10.64 -11.50 -11.29
N PRO A 190 -10.51 -12.11 -10.09
CA PRO A 190 -9.52 -11.71 -9.10
C PRO A 190 -8.07 -11.88 -9.59
N VAL A 191 -7.79 -12.94 -10.35
CA VAL A 191 -6.43 -13.28 -10.79
C VAL A 191 -5.93 -12.32 -11.86
N LEU A 192 -6.75 -12.01 -12.86
CA LEU A 192 -6.37 -11.08 -13.93
C LEU A 192 -6.25 -9.65 -13.40
N GLY A 193 -7.19 -9.23 -12.55
CA GLY A 193 -7.16 -7.92 -11.91
C GLY A 193 -5.92 -7.75 -11.02
N ALA A 194 -5.61 -8.75 -10.18
CA ALA A 194 -4.42 -8.73 -9.35
C ALA A 194 -3.12 -8.70 -10.17
N GLY A 195 -3.04 -9.53 -11.22
CA GLY A 195 -1.87 -9.57 -12.11
C GLY A 195 -1.65 -8.24 -12.85
N LEU A 196 -2.71 -7.66 -13.41
CA LEU A 196 -2.64 -6.38 -14.11
C LEU A 196 -2.26 -5.24 -13.16
N THR A 197 -2.81 -5.25 -11.94
CA THR A 197 -2.47 -4.25 -10.91
C THR A 197 -1.00 -4.36 -10.51
N ALA A 198 -0.49 -5.57 -10.27
CA ALA A 198 0.91 -5.79 -9.92
C ALA A 198 1.85 -5.30 -11.04
N ILE A 199 1.52 -5.60 -12.30
CA ILE A 199 2.27 -5.10 -13.47
C ILE A 199 2.20 -3.58 -13.54
N HIS A 200 1.02 -2.99 -13.37
CA HIS A 200 0.82 -1.55 -13.45
C HIS A 200 1.58 -0.82 -12.34
N VAL A 201 1.45 -1.26 -11.10
CA VAL A 201 2.16 -0.69 -9.94
C VAL A 201 3.67 -0.87 -10.11
N GLY A 202 4.12 -2.04 -10.58
CA GLY A 202 5.53 -2.29 -10.89
C GLY A 202 6.08 -1.34 -11.96
N ALA A 203 5.35 -1.18 -13.07
CA ALA A 203 5.73 -0.30 -14.17
C ALA A 203 5.70 1.18 -13.75
N ALA A 204 4.64 1.62 -13.06
CA ALA A 204 4.53 2.97 -12.53
C ALA A 204 5.61 3.26 -11.49
N GLY A 205 5.88 2.32 -10.60
CA GLY A 205 6.95 2.42 -9.60
C GLY A 205 8.34 2.49 -10.22
N LEU A 206 8.60 1.68 -11.25
CA LEU A 206 9.83 1.75 -12.04
C LEU A 206 9.98 3.13 -12.69
N TRP A 207 8.92 3.61 -13.36
CA TRP A 207 8.92 4.91 -14.05
C TRP A 207 9.15 6.08 -13.08
N VAL A 208 8.35 6.20 -12.02
CA VAL A 208 8.48 7.27 -11.01
C VAL A 208 9.83 7.22 -10.30
N GLY A 209 10.24 6.05 -9.81
CA GLY A 209 11.50 5.90 -9.08
C GLY A 209 12.71 6.20 -9.94
N ALA A 210 12.72 5.71 -11.19
CA ALA A 210 13.81 6.00 -12.10
C ALA A 210 13.84 7.47 -12.53
N LEU A 211 12.68 8.12 -12.71
CA LEU A 211 12.62 9.55 -13.03
C LEU A 211 13.22 10.40 -11.91
N VAL A 212 12.85 10.14 -10.66
CA VAL A 212 13.37 10.87 -9.48
C VAL A 212 14.88 10.67 -9.36
N HIS A 213 15.37 9.43 -9.51
CA HIS A 213 16.81 9.15 -9.48
C HIS A 213 17.57 9.84 -10.62
N THR A 214 17.03 9.76 -11.84
CA THR A 214 17.60 10.40 -13.05
C THR A 214 17.67 11.90 -12.88
N SER A 215 16.59 12.54 -12.43
CA SER A 215 16.54 14.00 -12.21
C SER A 215 17.60 14.45 -11.22
N ARG A 216 17.74 13.74 -10.10
CA ARG A 216 18.79 14.03 -9.10
C ARG A 216 20.19 13.82 -9.66
N THR A 217 20.38 12.81 -10.51
CA THR A 217 21.66 12.53 -11.16
C THR A 217 22.02 13.63 -12.16
N VAL A 218 21.07 14.06 -12.99
CA VAL A 218 21.25 15.17 -13.95
C VAL A 218 21.62 16.46 -13.22
N LEU A 219 20.97 16.77 -12.08
CA LEU A 219 21.30 17.92 -11.26
C LEU A 219 22.71 17.81 -10.64
N ALA A 220 23.09 16.63 -10.15
CA ALA A 220 24.42 16.38 -9.57
C ALA A 220 25.54 16.45 -10.64
N TRP A 221 25.24 16.04 -11.87
CA TRP A 221 26.18 16.01 -12.99
C TRP A 221 26.03 17.20 -13.93
N ARG A 222 25.41 18.31 -13.47
CA ARG A 222 25.20 19.52 -14.28
C ARG A 222 26.48 20.11 -14.90
N SER A 223 27.64 19.89 -14.27
CA SER A 223 28.96 20.29 -14.77
C SER A 223 29.54 19.33 -15.83
N TRP A 224 28.86 18.22 -16.10
CA TRP A 224 29.26 17.13 -17.00
C TRP A 224 28.15 16.84 -18.02
N PRO A 225 27.95 17.74 -19.02
CA PRO A 225 26.76 17.71 -19.89
C PRO A 225 26.60 16.41 -20.68
N HIS A 226 27.70 15.78 -21.08
CA HIS A 226 27.66 14.49 -21.79
C HIS A 226 27.10 13.36 -20.90
N ALA A 227 27.55 13.28 -19.63
CA ALA A 227 27.09 12.26 -18.69
C ALA A 227 25.63 12.51 -18.27
N ALA A 228 25.25 13.77 -18.04
CA ALA A 228 23.88 14.14 -17.74
C ALA A 228 22.93 13.79 -18.90
N ARG A 229 23.32 14.09 -20.16
CA ARG A 229 22.52 13.75 -21.34
C ARG A 229 22.42 12.24 -21.57
N TRP A 230 23.51 11.51 -21.35
CA TRP A 230 23.47 10.05 -21.40
C TRP A 230 22.47 9.47 -20.39
N MET A 231 22.48 9.97 -19.14
CA MET A 231 21.55 9.52 -18.11
C MET A 231 20.09 9.81 -18.49
N ALA A 232 19.81 11.01 -19.01
CA ALA A 232 18.48 11.36 -19.48
C ALA A 232 18.00 10.48 -20.65
N MET A 233 18.88 10.15 -21.60
CA MET A 233 18.55 9.25 -22.71
C MET A 233 18.37 7.79 -22.25
N SER A 234 19.16 7.32 -21.28
CA SER A 234 19.02 5.99 -20.70
C SER A 234 17.64 5.83 -20.03
N TYR A 235 17.17 6.86 -19.32
CA TYR A 235 15.81 6.91 -18.80
C TYR A 235 14.76 6.92 -19.93
N ALA A 236 14.92 7.78 -20.93
CA ALA A 236 13.96 7.89 -22.04
C ALA A 236 13.79 6.57 -22.81
N ARG A 237 14.87 5.80 -23.01
CA ARG A 237 14.80 4.46 -23.62
C ARG A 237 14.11 3.41 -22.76
N MET A 238 14.14 3.58 -21.45
CA MET A 238 13.44 2.66 -20.53
C MET A 238 11.94 2.99 -20.44
N ALA A 239 11.56 4.23 -20.73
CA ALA A 239 10.19 4.71 -20.67
C ALA A 239 9.42 4.55 -21.99
N LEU A 240 10.10 4.17 -23.08
CA LEU A 240 9.53 3.86 -24.41
C LEU A 240 9.39 2.34 -24.56
#